data_AF-A0AA37QL39-F1
#
_entry.id   AF-A0AA37QL39-F1
#
_cell.length_a   1.000
_cell.length_b   1.000
_cell.length_c   1.000
_cell.angle_alpha   90.00
_cell.angle_beta   90.00
_cell.angle_gamma   90.00
#
_symmetry.space_group_name_H-M   'P 1'
#
loop_
_entity.id
_entity.type
_entity.pdbx_description
1 polymer ?
#
loop_
_entity_poly.entity_id
_entity_poly.type
_entity_poly.pdbx_seq_one_letter_code
_entity_poly.pdbx_strand_id
1 'polypeptide(L)'
;MPIEDVETLIRVIASGRRPELLLFWGHTAKANDVGKHVLSQWWPAAFTLDGLTYATADDPQARDPAAWLGLNLLGFALMQARTALG
;
A
#
# COMPACT_ATOMS: atom_id res chain seq x y z
N MET A 1 -4.98 -12.69 19.50
CA MET A 1 -5.79 -12.65 18.27
C MET A 1 -5.22 -11.53 17.41
N PRO A 2 -4.62 -11.86 16.25
CA PRO A 2 -4.15 -10.84 15.32
C PRO A 2 -5.33 -10.03 14.78
N ILE A 3 -5.11 -8.75 14.51
CA ILE A 3 -6.08 -7.87 13.86
C ILE A 3 -5.61 -7.76 12.41
N GLU A 4 -6.26 -8.48 11.51
CA GLU A 4 -5.82 -8.63 10.12
C GLU A 4 -6.71 -7.87 9.13
N ASP A 5 -7.87 -7.40 9.60
CA ASP A 5 -8.84 -6.65 8.81
C ASP A 5 -9.55 -5.56 9.63
N VAL A 6 -10.29 -4.71 8.92
CA VAL A 6 -11.02 -3.56 9.49
C VAL A 6 -12.16 -4.03 10.41
N GLU A 7 -12.85 -5.12 10.06
CA GLU A 7 -13.99 -5.60 10.83
C GLU A 7 -13.56 -6.10 12.22
N THR A 8 -12.47 -6.86 12.26
CA THR A 8 -11.84 -7.36 13.49
C THR A 8 -11.35 -6.20 14.36
N LEU A 9 -10.75 -5.17 13.75
CA LEU A 9 -10.33 -3.97 14.48
C LEU A 9 -11.51 -3.28 15.16
N ILE A 10 -12.63 -3.11 14.45
CA ILE A 10 -13.85 -2.49 14.99
C ILE A 10 -14.37 -3.30 16.18
N ARG A 11 -14.47 -4.63 16.06
CA ARG A 11 -14.94 -5.52 17.13
C ARG A 11 -14.05 -5.44 18.37
N VAL A 12 -12.73 -5.38 18.18
CA VAL A 12 -11.75 -5.22 19.28
C VAL A 12 -11.96 -3.89 20.02
N ILE A 13 -12.11 -2.78 19.28
CA ILE A 13 -12.33 -1.47 19.88
C ILE A 13 -13.68 -1.41 20.61
N ALA A 14 -14.74 -1.96 19.99
CA ALA A 14 -16.07 -2.04 20.58
C ALA A 14 -16.08 -2.86 21.89
N SER A 15 -15.18 -3.84 22.03
CA SER A 15 -15.02 -4.61 23.27
C SER A 15 -14.27 -3.85 24.38
N GLY A 16 -14.01 -2.55 24.21
CA GLY A 16 -13.30 -1.70 25.17
C GLY A 16 -11.77 -1.84 25.14
N ARG A 17 -11.22 -2.67 24.23
CA ARG A 17 -9.75 -2.76 24.06
C ARG A 17 -9.24 -1.55 23.29
N ARG A 18 -8.02 -1.12 23.61
CA ARG A 18 -7.32 -0.03 22.91
C ARG A 18 -6.03 -0.58 22.28
N PRO A 19 -6.05 -0.92 20.99
CA PRO A 19 -4.84 -1.34 20.29
C PRO A 19 -3.77 -0.25 20.34
N GLU A 20 -2.51 -0.66 20.45
CA GLU A 20 -1.39 0.26 20.31
C GLU A 20 -1.29 0.71 18.85
N LEU A 21 -1.24 2.02 18.62
CA LEU A 21 -1.16 2.60 17.29
C LEU A 21 0.24 3.13 17.05
N LEU A 22 0.88 2.62 15.99
CA LEU A 22 2.11 3.18 15.47
C LEU A 22 1.80 4.21 14.40
N LEU A 23 1.73 5.49 14.78
CA LEU A 23 1.58 6.58 13.82
C LEU A 23 2.90 6.78 13.05
N PHE A 24 2.82 6.84 11.72
CA PHE A 24 3.95 7.08 10.82
C PHE A 24 3.56 8.07 9.72
N TRP A 25 4.52 8.90 9.30
CA TRP A 25 4.38 9.85 8.20
C TRP A 25 5.75 10.18 7.62
N GLY A 26 5.85 10.32 6.29
CA GLY A 26 7.10 10.60 5.59
C GLY A 26 7.96 9.36 5.30
N HIS A 27 8.93 9.52 4.40
CA HIS A 27 9.78 8.45 3.89
C HIS A 27 11.29 8.76 3.98
N THR A 28 11.66 9.95 4.47
CA THR A 28 13.06 10.39 4.53
C THR A 28 13.77 9.76 5.72
N ALA A 29 14.88 9.08 5.46
CA ALA A 29 15.78 8.54 6.47
C ALA A 29 17.23 8.88 6.14
N LYS A 30 18.10 8.84 7.15
CA LYS A 30 19.55 8.78 6.90
C LYS A 30 19.87 7.43 6.27
N ALA A 31 20.90 7.37 5.43
CA ALA A 31 21.35 6.13 4.82
C ALA A 31 21.62 5.07 5.92
N ASN A 32 21.08 3.86 5.72
CA ASN A 32 21.16 2.70 6.63
C ASN A 32 20.38 2.81 7.96
N ASP A 33 19.42 3.73 8.10
CA ASP A 33 18.53 3.78 9.27
C ASP A 33 17.22 3.01 9.03
N VAL A 34 16.82 2.16 9.98
CA VAL A 34 15.55 1.40 9.97
C VAL A 34 14.64 1.96 11.05
N GLY A 35 13.50 2.52 10.63
CA GLY A 35 12.55 3.20 11.52
C GLY A 35 11.16 3.29 10.89
N LYS A 36 10.26 4.11 11.45
CA LYS A 36 8.85 4.18 11.00
C LYS A 36 8.68 4.56 9.54
N HIS A 37 9.68 5.21 8.93
CA HIS A 37 9.73 5.55 7.51
C HIS A 37 9.65 4.34 6.58
N VAL A 38 10.06 3.15 7.02
CA VAL A 38 9.97 1.92 6.19
C VAL A 38 8.52 1.48 5.94
N LEU A 39 7.57 2.01 6.70
CA LEU A 39 6.14 1.76 6.54
C LEU A 39 5.50 2.68 5.48
N SER A 40 6.26 3.66 4.96
CA SER A 40 5.78 4.55 3.90
C SER A 40 5.79 3.85 2.55
N GLN A 41 4.75 4.08 1.74
CA GLN A 41 4.68 3.66 0.34
C GLN A 41 5.92 4.08 -0.48
N TRP A 42 6.52 5.23 -0.15
CA TRP A 42 7.67 5.77 -0.87
C TRP A 42 9.01 5.21 -0.41
N TRP A 43 9.04 4.31 0.57
CA TRP A 43 10.27 3.67 1.01
C TRP A 43 10.78 2.71 -0.09
N PRO A 44 12.09 2.74 -0.41
CA PRO A 44 12.68 1.81 -1.38
C PRO A 44 12.83 0.40 -0.79
N ALA A 45 11.73 -0.34 -0.81
CA ALA A 45 11.67 -1.77 -0.56
C ALA A 45 11.34 -2.49 -1.85
N ALA A 46 12.36 -3.12 -2.45
CA ALA A 46 12.16 -3.85 -3.68
C ALA A 46 11.24 -5.07 -3.46
N PHE A 47 10.30 -5.28 -4.38
CA PHE A 47 9.42 -6.46 -4.36
C PHE A 47 9.29 -7.05 -5.76
N THR A 48 8.98 -8.35 -5.82
CA THR A 48 8.76 -9.07 -7.08
C THR A 48 7.28 -9.40 -7.24
N LEU A 49 6.71 -9.04 -8.38
CA LEU A 49 5.35 -9.41 -8.80
C LEU A 49 5.43 -9.97 -10.22
N ASP A 50 4.92 -11.19 -10.41
CA ASP A 50 4.92 -11.90 -11.71
C ASP A 50 6.29 -11.95 -12.42
N GLY A 51 7.38 -12.04 -11.63
CA GLY A 51 8.75 -12.14 -12.14
C GLY A 51 9.42 -10.80 -12.49
N LEU A 52 8.71 -9.67 -12.32
CA LEU A 52 9.28 -8.33 -12.43
C LEU A 52 9.64 -7.78 -11.05
N THR A 53 10.80 -7.13 -10.95
CA THR A 53 11.27 -6.48 -9.72
C THR A 53 11.01 -4.99 -9.78
N TYR A 54 10.30 -4.47 -8.79
CA TYR A 54 9.97 -3.06 -8.62
C TYR A 54 10.78 -2.49 -7.45
N ALA A 55 11.37 -1.30 -7.59
CA ALA A 55 12.21 -0.69 -6.55
C ALA A 55 11.40 -0.02 -5.43
N THR A 56 10.22 0.51 -5.76
CA THR A 56 9.24 1.11 -4.83
C THR A 56 7.83 0.86 -5.36
N ALA A 57 6.79 1.12 -4.55
CA ALA A 57 5.40 1.11 -5.01
C ALA A 57 5.07 2.25 -6.01
N ASP A 58 5.97 3.24 -6.14
CA ASP A 58 5.84 4.42 -6.99
C ASP A 58 6.62 4.29 -8.31
N ASP A 59 7.01 3.06 -8.69
CA ASP A 59 7.71 2.77 -9.92
C ASP A 59 6.99 3.43 -11.13
N PRO A 60 7.69 4.13 -12.04
CA PRO A 60 7.08 4.72 -13.23
C PRO A 60 6.22 3.74 -14.04
N GLN A 61 6.58 2.46 -14.07
CA GLN A 61 5.80 1.42 -14.75
C GLN A 61 4.45 1.15 -14.07
N ALA A 62 4.34 1.37 -12.75
CA ALA A 62 3.05 1.32 -12.05
C ALA A 62 2.10 2.45 -12.51
N ARG A 63 2.62 3.53 -13.12
CA ARG A 63 1.82 4.61 -13.71
C ARG A 63 1.46 4.38 -15.18
N ASP A 64 1.96 3.33 -15.81
CA ASP A 64 1.62 2.95 -17.18
C ASP A 64 0.81 1.63 -17.20
N PRO A 65 -0.54 1.73 -17.25
CA PRO A 65 -1.45 0.59 -17.41
C PRO A 65 -1.09 -0.40 -18.52
N ALA A 66 -0.40 0.04 -19.59
CA ALA A 66 0.00 -0.80 -20.71
C ALA A 66 1.28 -1.62 -20.41
N ALA A 67 2.04 -1.24 -19.38
CA ALA A 67 3.22 -1.96 -18.91
C ALA A 67 2.90 -3.06 -17.89
N TRP A 68 1.64 -3.20 -17.47
CA TRP A 68 1.25 -4.17 -16.46
C TRP A 68 1.18 -5.58 -17.07
N LEU A 69 1.84 -6.54 -16.44
CA LEU A 69 1.70 -7.95 -16.81
C LEU A 69 0.33 -8.46 -16.31
N GLY A 70 -0.46 -9.03 -17.21
CA GLY A 70 -1.81 -9.54 -16.92
C GLY A 70 -2.96 -8.64 -17.42
N LEU A 71 -4.20 -9.08 -17.21
CA LEU A 71 -5.39 -8.30 -17.60
C LEU A 71 -5.59 -7.16 -16.61
N ASN A 72 -5.44 -5.91 -17.06
CA ASN A 72 -5.59 -4.70 -16.24
C ASN A 72 -7.08 -4.37 -15.91
N LEU A 73 -7.80 -5.34 -15.36
CA LEU A 73 -9.23 -5.21 -15.08
C LEU A 73 -9.50 -4.19 -13.95
N LEU A 74 -8.59 -4.08 -12.98
CA LEU A 74 -8.68 -3.09 -11.90
C LEU A 74 -8.52 -1.66 -12.45
N GLY A 75 -7.57 -1.42 -13.36
CA GLY A 75 -7.41 -0.11 -14.01
C GLY A 75 -8.62 0.28 -14.85
N PHE A 76 -9.21 -0.67 -15.60
CA PHE A 76 -10.45 -0.42 -16.33
C PHE A 76 -11.63 -0.10 -15.40
N ALA A 77 -11.78 -0.85 -14.30
CA ALA A 77 -12.83 -0.61 -13.32
C ALA A 77 -12.68 0.77 -12.64
N LEU A 78 -11.45 1.18 -12.30
CA LEU A 78 -11.16 2.49 -11.73
C LEU A 78 -11.40 3.63 -12.73
N MET A 79 -11.04 3.46 -14.00
CA MET A 79 -11.38 4.42 -15.06
C MET A 79 -12.90 4.59 -15.20
N GLN A 80 -13.66 3.49 -15.22
CA GLN A 80 -15.12 3.54 -15.26
C GLN A 80 -15.71 4.23 -14.02
N ALA A 81 -15.21 3.91 -12.83
CA ALA A 81 -15.64 4.54 -11.58
C ALA A 81 -15.35 6.05 -11.58
N ARG A 82 -14.19 6.47 -12.08
CA ARG A 82 -13.84 7.90 -12.21
C ARG A 82 -14.77 8.62 -13.18
N THR A 83 -15.07 8.04 -14.34
CA THR A 83 -16.04 8.61 -15.29
C THR A 83 -17.43 8.72 -14.68
N ALA A 84 -17.84 7.77 -13.83
CA ALA A 84 -19.14 7.80 -13.17
C ALA A 84 -19.25 8.86 -12.06
N LEU A 85 -18.12 9.33 -11.51
CA LEU A 85 -18.07 10.23 -10.35
C LEU A 85 -17.71 11.68 -10.66
N GLY A 86 -17.20 11.99 -11.87
CA GLY A 86 -16.92 13.36 -12.33
C GLY A 86 -15.54 13.88 -11.98
#